data_AF-A0A4D6HCY4-F1
#
_entry.id   AF-A0A4D6HCY4-F1
#
_cell.length_a   1.000
_cell.length_b   1.000
_cell.length_c   1.000
_cell.angle_alpha   90.00
_cell.angle_beta   90.00
_cell.angle_gamma   90.00
#
_symmetry.space_group_name_H-M   'P 1'
#
loop_
_entity.id
_entity.type
_entity.pdbx_description
1 polymer ?
#
loop_
_entity_poly.entity_id
_entity_poly.type
_entity_poly.pdbx_seq_one_letter_code
_entity_poly.pdbx_strand_id
1 'polypeptide(L)'
;MSSQTQPTVSVQEDRVVIENAEIEDSEVVDHFTDIDPDERGEALKRALRVGVVTLELAETSGEEEYVERRFEELRRDLETEIDRIEDQVEEKFGDNGHVPQTLETHFGDDGKLREHIEDAFGEDGVFVERLDKELGEDGERIRKALDPDNEGSPTYRLEQRLKDEIESIKEQVIEEEKESEMRSQTYFKGGDFEDSLHQILEEIVRQTPNNVEFTGDTPGEIGRDVGDFVITLADTGQNIVVEAKTESYSLQDIKDEMEEAMQNRDAAYGLFVTDTLANLPRTKTGWFHEFPEQNTVVVAMSETDDQDLEPGYLRIAFNWARMRSVQAYAEFDSDFDPEELRSELSEIEEDISQFKTIRGQCTEIRKSRERIEETLDNIEQSIKNRLAEIEAQLTKADNQ
;
A
#
# COMPACT_ATOMS: atom_id res chain seq x y z
N MET A 1 -77.02 16.15 -53.58
CA MET A 1 -77.21 15.20 -54.70
C MET A 1 -76.10 14.18 -54.60
N SER A 2 -76.30 13.13 -53.82
CA SER A 2 -75.52 11.91 -53.87
C SER A 2 -76.51 10.80 -54.17
N SER A 3 -76.31 10.12 -55.29
CA SER A 3 -77.10 9.00 -55.75
C SER A 3 -76.91 7.84 -54.76
N GLN A 4 -77.92 7.53 -53.94
CA GLN A 4 -77.93 6.30 -53.15
C GLN A 4 -77.99 5.12 -54.12
N THR A 5 -76.86 4.44 -54.30
CA THR A 5 -76.78 3.18 -55.03
C THR A 5 -77.44 2.13 -54.14
N GLN A 6 -78.62 1.65 -54.51
CA GLN A 6 -79.30 0.62 -53.72
C GLN A 6 -78.47 -0.68 -53.71
N PRO A 7 -78.34 -1.35 -52.55
CA PRO A 7 -77.64 -2.63 -52.49
C PRO A 7 -78.34 -3.64 -53.38
N THR A 8 -77.57 -4.28 -54.26
CA THR A 8 -78.09 -5.37 -55.10
C THR A 8 -77.66 -6.69 -54.49
N VAL A 9 -78.63 -7.53 -54.15
CA VAL A 9 -78.40 -8.87 -53.59
C VAL A 9 -78.82 -9.90 -54.63
N SER A 10 -77.87 -10.74 -55.05
CA SER A 10 -78.14 -11.85 -55.96
C SER A 10 -77.72 -13.18 -55.33
N VAL A 11 -78.54 -14.20 -55.53
CA VAL A 11 -78.30 -15.56 -55.01
C VAL A 11 -77.97 -16.47 -56.19
N GLN A 12 -76.81 -17.11 -56.13
CA GLN A 12 -76.36 -18.16 -57.05
C GLN A 12 -76.38 -19.51 -56.33
N GLU A 13 -76.15 -20.62 -57.05
CA GLU A 13 -76.27 -21.98 -56.47
C GLU A 13 -75.41 -22.22 -55.21
N ASP A 14 -74.26 -21.53 -55.07
CA ASP A 14 -73.28 -21.75 -54.00
C ASP A 14 -72.85 -20.48 -53.25
N ARG A 15 -73.40 -19.30 -53.59
CA ARG A 15 -73.00 -18.04 -52.96
C ARG A 15 -74.05 -16.94 -53.04
N VAL A 16 -74.02 -16.04 -52.07
CA VAL A 16 -74.75 -14.78 -52.08
C VAL A 16 -73.78 -13.66 -52.41
N VAL A 17 -74.10 -12.87 -53.43
CA VAL A 17 -73.30 -11.70 -53.83
C VAL A 17 -74.08 -10.45 -53.45
N ILE A 18 -73.45 -9.60 -52.63
CA ILE A 18 -73.97 -8.33 -52.18
C ILE A 18 -73.08 -7.24 -52.76
N GLU A 19 -73.63 -6.41 -53.64
CA GLU A 19 -72.91 -5.30 -54.28
C GLU A 19 -73.46 -3.96 -53.79
N ASN A 20 -72.56 -3.00 -53.54
CA ASN A 20 -72.87 -1.63 -53.10
C ASN A 20 -73.70 -1.57 -51.81
N ALA A 21 -73.41 -2.44 -50.83
CA ALA A 21 -74.01 -2.37 -49.51
C ALA A 21 -73.27 -1.38 -48.60
N GLU A 22 -74.00 -0.40 -48.12
CA GLU A 22 -73.57 0.57 -47.12
C GLU A 22 -74.49 0.42 -45.90
N ILE A 23 -73.90 0.15 -44.72
CA ILE A 23 -74.62 -0.07 -43.47
C ILE A 23 -74.37 1.15 -42.59
N GLU A 24 -75.43 1.91 -42.29
CA GLU A 24 -75.37 3.13 -41.49
C GLU A 24 -75.73 2.88 -40.00
N ASP A 25 -75.97 1.62 -39.61
CA ASP A 25 -76.31 1.27 -38.23
C ASP A 25 -75.12 1.51 -37.29
N SER A 26 -75.32 2.36 -36.29
CA SER A 26 -74.25 2.80 -35.40
C SER A 26 -73.63 1.66 -34.59
N GLU A 27 -74.41 0.66 -34.18
CA GLU A 27 -73.88 -0.47 -33.39
C GLU A 27 -73.00 -1.37 -34.24
N VAL A 28 -73.38 -1.59 -35.51
CA VAL A 28 -72.56 -2.34 -36.47
C VAL A 28 -71.29 -1.56 -36.81
N VAL A 29 -71.38 -0.26 -37.06
CA VAL A 29 -70.21 0.58 -37.35
C VAL A 29 -69.22 0.59 -36.18
N ASP A 30 -69.70 0.76 -34.96
CA ASP A 30 -68.85 0.74 -33.76
C ASP A 30 -68.15 -0.62 -33.60
N HIS A 31 -68.88 -1.74 -33.76
CA HIS A 31 -68.31 -3.08 -33.68
C HIS A 31 -67.17 -3.32 -34.67
N PHE A 32 -67.32 -2.86 -35.93
CA PHE A 32 -66.29 -3.03 -36.96
C PHE A 32 -65.17 -1.98 -36.88
N THR A 33 -65.33 -0.92 -36.09
CA THR A 33 -64.29 0.09 -35.88
C THR A 33 -63.09 -0.49 -35.11
N ASP A 34 -63.35 -1.36 -34.14
CA ASP A 34 -62.33 -1.94 -33.26
C ASP A 34 -61.62 -3.18 -33.85
N ILE A 35 -62.06 -3.67 -35.02
CA ILE A 35 -61.48 -4.85 -35.68
C ILE A 35 -60.42 -4.42 -36.69
N ASP A 36 -59.33 -5.19 -36.80
CA ASP A 36 -58.26 -4.93 -37.76
C ASP A 36 -58.79 -4.95 -39.21
N PRO A 37 -58.42 -3.97 -40.06
CA PRO A 37 -58.89 -3.89 -41.44
C PRO A 37 -58.79 -5.18 -42.25
N ASP A 38 -57.72 -5.97 -42.05
CA ASP A 38 -57.47 -7.21 -42.81
C ASP A 38 -58.39 -8.36 -42.35
N GLU A 39 -58.92 -8.29 -41.13
CA GLU A 39 -59.81 -9.30 -40.54
C GLU A 39 -61.31 -8.96 -40.68
N ARG A 40 -61.65 -7.70 -40.97
CA ARG A 40 -63.04 -7.22 -41.11
C ARG A 40 -63.86 -8.01 -42.12
N GLY A 41 -63.24 -8.45 -43.21
CA GLY A 41 -63.90 -9.24 -44.24
C GLY A 41 -64.42 -10.59 -43.71
N GLU A 42 -63.61 -11.29 -42.91
CA GLU A 42 -63.98 -12.55 -42.27
C GLU A 42 -64.95 -12.32 -41.10
N ALA A 43 -64.78 -11.23 -40.35
CA ALA A 43 -65.72 -10.83 -39.31
C ALA A 43 -67.13 -10.53 -39.88
N LEU A 44 -67.23 -9.87 -41.04
CA LEU A 44 -68.51 -9.59 -41.69
C LEU A 44 -69.20 -10.87 -42.17
N LYS A 45 -68.47 -11.81 -42.79
CA LYS A 45 -69.01 -13.12 -43.16
C LYS A 45 -69.52 -13.88 -41.94
N ARG A 46 -68.79 -13.82 -40.82
CA ARG A 46 -69.20 -14.45 -39.56
C ARG A 46 -70.46 -13.81 -38.99
N ALA A 47 -70.52 -12.47 -38.95
CA ALA A 47 -71.69 -11.73 -38.47
C ALA A 47 -72.93 -12.03 -39.31
N LEU A 48 -72.80 -12.06 -40.65
CA LEU A 48 -73.91 -12.44 -41.54
C LEU A 48 -74.34 -13.88 -41.31
N ARG A 49 -73.41 -14.82 -41.15
CA ARG A 49 -73.74 -16.23 -40.86
C ARG A 49 -74.48 -16.36 -39.52
N VAL A 50 -74.01 -15.70 -38.47
CA VAL A 50 -74.65 -15.70 -37.15
C VAL A 50 -76.01 -15.01 -37.22
N GLY A 51 -76.13 -13.90 -37.96
CA GLY A 51 -77.39 -13.18 -38.16
C GLY A 51 -78.42 -14.01 -38.90
N VAL A 52 -78.05 -14.68 -40.00
CA VAL A 52 -78.93 -15.59 -40.75
C VAL A 52 -79.37 -16.76 -39.87
N VAL A 53 -78.44 -17.40 -39.14
CA VAL A 53 -78.79 -18.47 -38.19
C VAL A 53 -79.75 -17.94 -37.12
N THR A 54 -79.49 -16.76 -36.55
CA THR A 54 -80.36 -16.15 -35.53
C THR A 54 -81.75 -15.80 -36.08
N LEU A 55 -81.84 -15.35 -37.34
CA LEU A 55 -83.11 -15.04 -38.01
C LEU A 55 -83.89 -16.33 -38.33
N GLU A 56 -83.22 -17.39 -38.80
CA GLU A 56 -83.81 -18.72 -38.97
C GLU A 56 -84.31 -19.31 -37.64
N LEU A 57 -83.56 -19.07 -36.55
CA LEU A 57 -83.95 -19.43 -35.18
C LEU A 57 -85.16 -18.62 -34.69
N ALA A 58 -85.27 -17.35 -35.06
CA ALA A 58 -86.40 -16.49 -34.68
C ALA A 58 -87.69 -16.82 -35.46
N GLU A 59 -87.57 -17.15 -36.75
CA GLU A 59 -88.71 -17.60 -37.57
C GLU A 59 -89.19 -19.01 -37.19
N THR A 60 -88.29 -19.85 -36.67
CA THR A 60 -88.63 -21.19 -36.20
C THR A 60 -88.89 -21.19 -34.69
N SER A 61 -89.97 -20.52 -34.28
CA SER A 61 -90.53 -20.67 -32.93
C SER A 61 -91.09 -22.09 -32.77
N GLY A 62 -90.22 -23.07 -32.51
CA GLY A 62 -90.64 -24.48 -32.45
C GLY A 62 -89.70 -25.50 -31.82
N GLU A 63 -88.36 -25.37 -31.87
CA GLU A 63 -87.51 -26.50 -31.45
C GLU A 63 -86.25 -26.07 -30.68
N GLU A 64 -86.41 -25.99 -29.34
CA GLU A 64 -85.34 -25.93 -28.33
C GLU A 64 -84.24 -27.00 -28.59
N GLU A 65 -84.66 -28.15 -29.14
CA GLU A 65 -83.81 -29.31 -29.48
C GLU A 65 -82.84 -29.07 -30.66
N TYR A 66 -83.13 -28.14 -31.58
CA TYR A 66 -82.21 -27.80 -32.68
C TYR A 66 -81.08 -26.88 -32.20
N VAL A 67 -81.42 -25.91 -31.35
CA VAL A 67 -80.45 -25.01 -30.70
C VAL A 67 -79.50 -25.81 -29.82
N GLU A 68 -80.04 -26.68 -28.98
CA GLU A 68 -79.25 -27.53 -28.09
C GLU A 68 -78.24 -28.38 -28.88
N ARG A 69 -78.66 -28.98 -30.01
CA ARG A 69 -77.78 -29.77 -30.87
C ARG A 69 -76.62 -28.96 -31.48
N ARG A 70 -76.87 -27.75 -31.96
CA ARG A 70 -75.82 -26.90 -32.55
C ARG A 70 -74.85 -26.37 -31.51
N PHE A 71 -75.32 -26.06 -30.30
CA PHE A 71 -74.46 -25.72 -29.17
C PHE A 71 -73.60 -26.89 -28.73
N GLU A 72 -74.16 -28.11 -28.72
CA GLU A 72 -73.37 -29.32 -28.45
C GLU A 72 -72.29 -29.57 -29.51
N GLU A 73 -72.58 -29.33 -30.79
CA GLU A 73 -71.58 -29.44 -31.85
C GLU A 73 -70.44 -28.43 -31.69
N LEU A 74 -70.76 -27.15 -31.42
CA LEU A 74 -69.73 -26.14 -31.16
C LEU A 74 -68.90 -26.47 -29.91
N ARG A 75 -69.53 -26.99 -28.85
CA ARG A 75 -68.83 -27.43 -27.65
C ARG A 75 -67.85 -28.57 -27.97
N ARG A 76 -68.28 -29.56 -28.76
CA ARG A 76 -67.42 -30.68 -29.18
C ARG A 76 -66.24 -30.21 -30.05
N ASP A 77 -66.48 -29.27 -30.96
CA ASP A 77 -65.41 -28.72 -31.81
C ASP A 77 -64.36 -27.96 -30.97
N LEU A 78 -64.82 -27.18 -29.97
CA LEU A 78 -63.94 -26.46 -29.06
C LEU A 78 -63.16 -27.40 -28.12
N GLU A 79 -63.82 -28.43 -27.57
CA GLU A 79 -63.18 -29.47 -26.76
C GLU A 79 -62.06 -30.15 -27.58
N THR A 80 -62.34 -30.48 -28.84
CA THR A 80 -61.35 -31.11 -29.74
C THR A 80 -60.16 -30.20 -30.05
N GLU A 81 -60.37 -28.90 -30.21
CA GLU A 81 -59.29 -27.93 -30.43
C GLU A 81 -58.42 -27.74 -29.17
N ILE A 82 -59.05 -27.70 -27.99
CA ILE A 82 -58.34 -27.61 -26.70
C ILE A 82 -57.46 -28.84 -26.50
N ASP A 83 -58.01 -30.05 -26.71
CA ASP A 83 -57.26 -31.30 -26.58
C ASP A 83 -56.01 -31.31 -27.49
N ARG A 84 -56.13 -30.83 -28.73
CA ARG A 84 -54.98 -30.71 -29.65
C ARG A 84 -53.91 -29.74 -29.17
N ILE A 85 -54.32 -28.63 -28.57
CA ILE A 85 -53.38 -27.64 -28.03
C ILE A 85 -52.68 -28.22 -26.80
N GLU A 86 -53.41 -28.89 -25.91
CA GLU A 86 -52.85 -29.57 -24.74
C GLU A 86 -51.83 -30.63 -25.17
N ASP A 87 -52.16 -31.46 -26.17
CA ASP A 87 -51.23 -32.45 -26.75
C ASP A 87 -49.94 -31.80 -27.28
N GLN A 88 -50.05 -30.68 -28.01
CA GLN A 88 -48.88 -29.96 -28.55
C GLN A 88 -48.02 -29.30 -27.47
N VAL A 89 -48.66 -28.80 -26.40
CA VAL A 89 -47.94 -28.21 -25.27
C VAL A 89 -47.22 -29.32 -24.50
N GLU A 90 -47.86 -30.45 -24.24
CA GLU A 90 -47.24 -31.60 -23.58
C GLU A 90 -46.08 -32.18 -24.40
N GLU A 91 -46.21 -32.27 -25.73
CA GLU A 91 -45.14 -32.75 -26.62
C GLU A 91 -43.89 -31.85 -26.59
N LYS A 92 -44.07 -30.54 -26.43
CA LYS A 92 -42.97 -29.57 -26.43
C LYS A 92 -42.40 -29.31 -25.05
N PHE A 93 -43.27 -29.19 -24.04
CA PHE A 93 -42.94 -28.68 -22.70
C PHE A 93 -43.30 -29.63 -21.55
N GLY A 94 -43.95 -30.76 -21.82
CA GLY A 94 -44.18 -31.80 -20.81
C GLY A 94 -42.88 -32.37 -20.28
N ASP A 95 -42.97 -33.22 -19.26
CA ASP A 95 -41.80 -33.76 -18.55
C ASP A 95 -40.84 -34.54 -19.47
N ASN A 96 -41.36 -35.09 -20.58
CA ASN A 96 -40.59 -35.75 -21.64
C ASN A 96 -40.63 -34.97 -22.97
N GLY A 97 -40.96 -33.69 -22.91
CA GLY A 97 -41.06 -32.83 -24.07
C GLY A 97 -39.71 -32.55 -24.72
N HIS A 98 -39.76 -32.06 -25.95
CA HIS A 98 -38.56 -31.77 -26.73
C HIS A 98 -37.66 -30.71 -26.09
N VAL A 99 -38.24 -29.73 -25.38
CA VAL A 99 -37.48 -28.62 -24.80
C VAL A 99 -36.66 -29.07 -23.58
N PRO A 100 -37.23 -29.73 -22.55
CA PRO A 100 -36.43 -30.27 -21.45
C PRO A 100 -35.32 -31.23 -21.91
N GLN A 101 -35.60 -32.12 -22.86
CA GLN A 101 -34.59 -33.06 -23.38
C GLN A 101 -33.44 -32.35 -24.11
N THR A 102 -33.75 -31.29 -24.86
CA THR A 102 -32.73 -30.50 -25.55
C THR A 102 -31.87 -29.74 -24.54
N LEU A 103 -32.50 -29.17 -23.50
CA LEU A 103 -31.78 -28.48 -22.42
C LEU A 103 -30.88 -29.45 -21.65
N GLU A 104 -31.36 -30.65 -21.30
CA GLU A 104 -30.55 -31.68 -20.64
C GLU A 104 -29.37 -32.14 -21.53
N THR A 105 -29.60 -32.34 -22.83
CA THR A 105 -28.55 -32.75 -23.78
C THR A 105 -27.43 -31.72 -23.90
N HIS A 106 -27.76 -30.43 -23.79
CA HIS A 106 -26.79 -29.35 -23.98
C HIS A 106 -26.20 -28.80 -22.68
N PHE A 107 -27.01 -28.74 -21.61
CA PHE A 107 -26.71 -28.07 -20.34
C PHE A 107 -26.91 -28.95 -19.11
N GLY A 108 -27.33 -30.20 -19.27
CA GLY A 108 -27.42 -31.18 -18.18
C GLY A 108 -26.05 -31.53 -17.60
N ASP A 109 -26.05 -32.39 -16.58
CA ASP A 109 -24.84 -32.72 -15.82
C ASP A 109 -23.73 -33.32 -16.69
N ASP A 110 -24.10 -34.03 -17.76
CA ASP A 110 -23.23 -34.59 -18.81
C ASP A 110 -23.46 -33.91 -20.19
N GLY A 111 -23.92 -32.66 -20.18
CA GLY A 111 -24.27 -31.92 -21.40
C GLY A 111 -23.06 -31.52 -22.25
N LYS A 112 -23.28 -31.35 -23.55
CA LYS A 112 -22.22 -31.00 -24.53
C LYS A 112 -21.44 -29.73 -24.17
N LEU A 113 -22.06 -28.76 -23.50
CA LEU A 113 -21.36 -27.54 -23.11
C LEU A 113 -20.30 -27.80 -22.04
N ARG A 114 -20.61 -28.69 -21.09
CA ARG A 114 -19.67 -29.07 -20.03
C ARG A 114 -18.49 -29.85 -20.61
N GLU A 115 -18.76 -30.80 -21.51
CA GLU A 115 -17.74 -31.53 -22.26
C GLU A 115 -16.78 -30.56 -22.98
N HIS A 116 -17.31 -29.56 -23.70
CA HIS A 116 -16.48 -28.57 -24.38
C HIS A 116 -15.68 -27.65 -23.43
N ILE A 117 -16.21 -27.35 -22.25
CA ILE A 117 -15.49 -26.56 -21.23
C ILE A 117 -14.38 -27.41 -20.60
N GLU A 118 -14.65 -28.68 -20.28
CA GLU A 118 -13.65 -29.61 -19.74
C GLU A 118 -12.57 -29.94 -20.78
N ASP A 119 -12.90 -30.13 -22.06
CA ASP A 119 -11.93 -30.31 -23.14
C ASP A 119 -11.01 -29.09 -23.36
N ALA A 120 -11.53 -27.88 -23.09
CA ALA A 120 -10.78 -26.66 -23.27
C ALA A 120 -9.95 -26.30 -22.03
N PHE A 121 -10.54 -26.40 -20.83
CA PHE A 121 -10.04 -25.85 -19.57
C PHE A 121 -9.88 -26.87 -18.43
N GLY A 122 -10.24 -28.14 -18.64
CA GLY A 122 -10.01 -29.22 -17.68
C GLY A 122 -8.52 -29.53 -17.52
N GLU A 123 -8.19 -30.46 -16.62
CA GLU A 123 -6.80 -30.81 -16.28
C GLU A 123 -5.96 -31.23 -17.50
N ASP A 124 -6.59 -31.89 -18.48
CA ASP A 124 -5.96 -32.29 -19.76
C ASP A 124 -6.40 -31.41 -20.95
N GLY A 125 -6.94 -30.22 -20.67
CA GLY A 125 -7.52 -29.35 -21.68
C GLY A 125 -6.49 -28.69 -22.59
N VAL A 126 -6.87 -28.41 -23.85
CA VAL A 126 -5.98 -27.83 -24.88
C VAL A 126 -5.39 -26.48 -24.45
N PHE A 127 -6.10 -25.72 -23.60
CA PHE A 127 -5.59 -24.47 -23.05
C PHE A 127 -4.49 -24.69 -22.01
N VAL A 128 -4.66 -25.67 -21.12
CA VAL A 128 -3.67 -26.03 -20.08
C VAL A 128 -2.40 -26.55 -20.75
N GLU A 129 -2.52 -27.44 -21.74
CA GLU A 129 -1.36 -27.96 -22.49
C GLU A 129 -0.57 -26.84 -23.19
N ARG A 130 -1.27 -25.85 -23.77
CA ARG A 130 -0.61 -24.68 -24.37
C ARG A 130 0.04 -23.77 -23.33
N LEU A 131 -0.62 -23.58 -22.19
CA LEU A 131 -0.12 -22.74 -21.11
C LEU A 131 1.15 -23.36 -20.52
N ASP A 132 1.16 -24.66 -20.24
CA ASP A 132 2.32 -25.40 -19.76
C ASP A 132 3.45 -25.42 -20.79
N LYS A 133 3.13 -25.53 -22.08
CA LYS A 133 4.14 -25.45 -23.15
C LYS A 133 4.83 -24.08 -23.19
N GLU A 134 4.07 -22.99 -23.07
CA GLU A 134 4.63 -21.63 -23.17
C GLU A 134 5.26 -21.17 -21.86
N LEU A 135 4.66 -21.48 -20.71
CA LEU A 135 5.07 -20.99 -19.39
C LEU A 135 5.85 -22.01 -18.55
N GLY A 136 5.91 -23.27 -18.97
CA GLY A 136 6.38 -24.40 -18.17
C GLY A 136 5.27 -24.93 -17.26
N GLU A 137 5.32 -26.22 -16.90
CA GLU A 137 4.45 -26.79 -15.87
C GLU A 137 4.51 -25.91 -14.61
N ASP A 138 3.34 -25.51 -14.09
CA ASP A 138 3.23 -24.60 -12.93
C ASP A 138 4.04 -23.29 -13.06
N GLY A 139 4.22 -22.79 -14.29
CA GLY A 139 4.94 -21.54 -14.55
C GLY A 139 6.46 -21.64 -14.29
N GLU A 140 7.04 -22.84 -14.31
CA GLU A 140 8.45 -23.10 -14.05
C GLU A 140 9.38 -22.19 -14.88
N ARG A 141 9.05 -21.92 -16.16
CA ARG A 141 9.91 -21.10 -17.03
C ARG A 141 9.93 -19.63 -16.58
N ILE A 142 8.79 -19.10 -16.13
CA ILE A 142 8.71 -17.74 -15.57
C ILE A 142 9.46 -17.68 -14.24
N ARG A 143 9.21 -18.66 -13.35
CA ARG A 143 9.90 -18.74 -12.06
C ARG A 143 11.41 -18.80 -12.24
N LYS A 144 11.90 -19.67 -13.12
CA LYS A 144 13.34 -19.80 -13.45
C LYS A 144 13.93 -18.57 -14.13
N ALA A 145 13.13 -17.84 -14.92
CA ALA A 145 13.56 -16.60 -15.56
C ALA A 145 13.59 -15.41 -14.59
N LEU A 146 12.78 -15.43 -13.53
CA LEU A 146 12.72 -14.38 -12.53
C LEU A 146 13.47 -14.72 -11.24
N ASP A 147 13.97 -15.95 -11.11
CA ASP A 147 14.72 -16.43 -9.96
C ASP A 147 16.03 -15.64 -9.79
N PRO A 148 16.20 -14.89 -8.69
CA PRO A 148 17.43 -14.17 -8.39
C PRO A 148 18.62 -15.08 -8.12
N ASP A 149 18.42 -16.36 -7.74
CA ASP A 149 19.52 -17.29 -7.44
C ASP A 149 20.05 -18.04 -8.68
N ASN A 150 19.38 -17.89 -9.83
CA ASN A 150 19.76 -18.55 -11.08
C ASN A 150 20.78 -17.73 -11.89
N GLU A 151 22.04 -18.18 -11.88
CA GLU A 151 23.15 -17.54 -12.61
C GLU A 151 22.84 -17.42 -14.12
N GLY A 152 22.53 -16.20 -14.55
CA GLY A 152 22.18 -15.85 -15.94
C GLY A 152 20.77 -15.28 -16.12
N SER A 153 19.91 -15.33 -15.10
CA SER A 153 18.60 -14.69 -15.14
C SER A 153 18.73 -13.16 -15.20
N PRO A 154 17.77 -12.43 -15.80
CA PRO A 154 17.71 -10.97 -15.71
C PRO A 154 17.72 -10.47 -14.26
N THR A 155 17.04 -11.18 -13.35
CA THR A 155 16.97 -10.81 -11.93
C THR A 155 18.29 -11.03 -11.21
N TYR A 156 18.98 -12.15 -11.45
CA TYR A 156 20.34 -12.39 -10.93
C TYR A 156 21.30 -11.29 -11.39
N ARG A 157 21.25 -10.89 -12.67
CA ARG A 157 22.10 -9.80 -13.18
C ARG A 157 21.78 -8.45 -12.55
N LEU A 158 20.52 -8.18 -12.23
CA LEU A 158 20.12 -6.98 -11.52
C LEU A 158 20.61 -7.03 -10.06
N GLU A 159 20.45 -8.16 -9.39
CA GLU A 159 20.93 -8.37 -8.02
C GLU A 159 22.45 -8.22 -7.92
N GLN A 160 23.21 -8.81 -8.84
CA GLN A 160 24.67 -8.66 -8.88
C GLN A 160 25.06 -7.20 -9.07
N ARG A 161 24.43 -6.48 -10.01
CA ARG A 161 24.69 -5.04 -10.19
C ARG A 161 24.40 -4.23 -8.94
N LEU A 162 23.30 -4.52 -8.24
CA LEU A 162 22.96 -3.82 -7.00
C LEU A 162 23.94 -4.17 -5.87
N LYS A 163 24.38 -5.42 -5.78
CA LYS A 163 25.42 -5.85 -4.83
C LYS A 163 26.75 -5.15 -5.11
N ASP A 164 27.19 -5.13 -6.36
CA ASP A 164 28.42 -4.46 -6.80
C ASP A 164 28.36 -2.96 -6.51
N GLU A 165 27.22 -2.31 -6.77
CA GLU A 165 27.05 -0.87 -6.51
C GLU A 165 27.04 -0.57 -5.01
N ILE A 166 26.34 -1.39 -4.22
CA ILE A 166 26.30 -1.26 -2.75
C ILE A 166 27.69 -1.52 -2.16
N GLU A 167 28.43 -2.51 -2.67
CA GLU A 167 29.79 -2.80 -2.24
C GLU A 167 30.75 -1.68 -2.64
N SER A 168 30.61 -1.10 -3.83
CA SER A 168 31.37 0.08 -4.25
C SER A 168 31.07 1.30 -3.39
N ILE A 169 29.80 1.56 -3.06
CA ILE A 169 29.41 2.63 -2.13
C ILE A 169 29.98 2.36 -0.74
N LYS A 170 29.90 1.12 -0.25
CA LYS A 170 30.48 0.73 1.04
C LYS A 170 32.00 0.91 1.06
N GLU A 171 32.70 0.55 -0.01
CA GLU A 171 34.14 0.76 -0.13
C GLU A 171 34.48 2.25 -0.19
N GLN A 172 33.73 3.06 -0.95
CA GLN A 172 33.91 4.52 -0.99
C GLN A 172 33.65 5.16 0.37
N VAL A 173 32.60 4.75 1.08
CA VAL A 173 32.30 5.23 2.43
C VAL A 173 33.38 4.79 3.41
N ILE A 174 33.87 3.54 3.35
CA ILE A 174 34.97 3.07 4.22
C ILE A 174 36.29 3.76 3.85
N GLU A 175 36.55 4.06 2.59
CA GLU A 175 37.75 4.78 2.16
C GLU A 175 37.67 6.25 2.57
N GLU A 176 36.51 6.89 2.44
CA GLU A 176 36.26 8.26 2.91
C GLU A 176 36.28 8.34 4.44
N GLU A 177 35.71 7.36 5.13
CA GLU A 177 35.80 7.19 6.59
C GLU A 177 37.25 6.92 7.01
N LYS A 178 38.00 6.01 6.37
CA LYS A 178 39.41 5.77 6.68
C LYS A 178 40.32 6.93 6.31
N GLU A 179 40.04 7.67 5.25
CA GLU A 179 40.75 8.91 4.94
C GLU A 179 40.41 9.98 5.96
N SER A 180 39.16 10.06 6.41
CA SER A 180 38.72 10.95 7.49
C SER A 180 39.30 10.53 8.85
N GLU A 181 39.44 9.23 9.12
CA GLU A 181 40.01 8.62 10.33
C GLU A 181 41.53 8.73 10.34
N MET A 182 42.20 8.56 9.19
CA MET A 182 43.64 8.78 9.08
C MET A 182 43.98 10.27 9.09
N ARG A 183 43.16 11.13 8.47
CA ARG A 183 43.28 12.59 8.62
C ARG A 183 42.90 13.03 10.02
N SER A 184 41.96 12.40 10.70
CA SER A 184 41.68 12.74 12.10
C SER A 184 42.81 12.23 12.99
N GLN A 185 43.16 10.94 12.99
CA GLN A 185 44.16 10.35 13.88
C GLN A 185 45.59 10.92 13.71
N THR A 186 45.95 11.40 12.51
CA THR A 186 47.25 12.07 12.31
C THR A 186 47.26 13.50 12.88
N TYR A 187 46.09 14.13 13.04
CA TYR A 187 45.92 15.48 13.56
C TYR A 187 45.58 15.47 15.08
N PHE A 188 44.91 14.44 15.59
CA PHE A 188 44.48 14.28 16.98
C PHE A 188 45.55 13.83 17.97
N LYS A 189 46.70 13.32 17.49
CA LYS A 189 47.77 12.84 18.39
C LYS A 189 48.60 13.92 19.09
N GLY A 190 48.22 15.20 19.00
CA GLY A 190 48.93 16.26 19.72
C GLY A 190 48.36 17.70 19.64
N GLY A 191 47.07 17.88 19.33
CA GLY A 191 46.42 19.20 19.26
C GLY A 191 45.48 19.49 20.44
N ASP A 192 45.15 20.76 20.64
CA ASP A 192 44.20 21.23 21.65
C ASP A 192 42.77 20.74 21.32
N PHE A 193 41.94 20.49 22.33
CA PHE A 193 40.55 20.03 22.13
C PHE A 193 39.73 21.10 21.42
N GLU A 194 39.97 22.36 21.76
CA GLU A 194 39.32 23.52 21.12
C GLU A 194 39.68 23.62 19.63
N ASP A 195 40.95 23.44 19.26
CA ASP A 195 41.40 23.45 17.87
C ASP A 195 40.71 22.35 17.05
N SER A 196 40.55 21.19 17.67
CA SER A 196 39.89 20.05 17.05
C SER A 196 38.39 20.31 16.87
N LEU A 197 37.74 20.87 17.89
CA LEU A 197 36.33 21.23 17.83
C LEU A 197 36.07 22.28 16.74
N HIS A 198 36.94 23.29 16.66
CA HIS A 198 36.86 24.34 15.65
C HIS A 198 36.84 23.75 14.23
N GLN A 199 37.77 22.83 13.94
CA GLN A 199 37.85 22.20 12.62
C GLN A 199 36.60 21.38 12.30
N ILE A 200 36.04 20.66 13.27
CA ILE A 200 34.80 19.91 13.08
C ILE A 200 33.64 20.88 12.82
N LEU A 201 33.53 21.98 13.57
CA LEU A 201 32.50 23.00 13.35
C LEU A 201 32.61 23.64 11.96
N GLU A 202 33.82 24.01 11.51
CA GLU A 202 34.06 24.51 10.16
C GLU A 202 33.64 23.49 9.10
N GLU A 203 33.93 22.21 9.30
CA GLU A 203 33.53 21.15 8.37
C GLU A 203 32.00 20.99 8.31
N ILE A 204 31.32 21.07 9.46
CA ILE A 204 29.87 21.01 9.56
C ILE A 204 29.22 22.14 8.76
N VAL A 205 29.77 23.36 8.81
CA VAL A 205 29.19 24.51 8.11
C VAL A 205 29.73 24.71 6.69
N ARG A 206 30.76 23.98 6.25
CA ARG A 206 31.50 24.20 4.98
C ARG A 206 30.63 24.28 3.73
N GLN A 207 29.54 23.52 3.66
CA GLN A 207 28.61 23.49 2.53
C GLN A 207 27.32 24.28 2.79
N THR A 208 27.28 25.03 3.88
CA THR A 208 26.13 25.82 4.30
C THR A 208 26.48 27.31 4.23
N PRO A 209 25.47 28.20 4.16
CA PRO A 209 25.72 29.64 4.22
C PRO A 209 26.07 30.14 5.63
N ASN A 210 26.04 29.28 6.66
CA ASN A 210 26.34 29.63 8.05
C ASN A 210 27.83 29.94 8.23
N ASN A 211 28.15 30.78 9.21
CA ASN A 211 29.53 31.17 9.53
C ASN A 211 29.88 30.75 10.96
N VAL A 212 31.07 30.17 11.15
CA VAL A 212 31.64 29.88 12.47
C VAL A 212 32.75 30.90 12.74
N GLU A 213 32.75 31.48 13.94
CA GLU A 213 33.77 32.41 14.42
C GLU A 213 34.33 31.89 15.75
N PHE A 214 35.67 31.85 15.86
CA PHE A 214 36.34 31.61 17.14
C PHE A 214 36.38 32.90 17.95
N THR A 215 35.79 32.86 19.15
CA THR A 215 35.60 34.01 20.02
C THR A 215 36.22 33.86 21.41
N GLY A 216 36.80 32.71 21.74
CA GLY A 216 37.39 32.41 23.06
C GLY A 216 38.43 33.43 23.54
N ASP A 217 39.19 34.04 22.64
CA ASP A 217 40.21 35.06 22.96
C ASP A 217 39.70 36.51 22.94
N THR A 218 38.39 36.72 22.77
CA THR A 218 37.81 38.06 22.60
C THR A 218 36.71 38.33 23.63
N PRO A 219 36.78 39.44 24.39
CA PRO A 219 35.71 39.81 25.29
C PRO A 219 34.41 40.06 24.52
N GLY A 220 33.31 39.44 24.97
CA GLY A 220 31.98 39.67 24.41
C GLY A 220 31.28 40.89 25.00
N GLU A 221 29.95 40.96 24.85
CA GLU A 221 29.15 42.15 25.20
C GLU A 221 29.18 42.48 26.69
N ILE A 222 29.28 41.46 27.56
CA ILE A 222 29.35 41.64 29.01
C ILE A 222 30.80 41.73 29.53
N GLY A 223 31.80 41.76 28.63
CA GLY A 223 33.22 41.92 28.96
C GLY A 223 33.86 40.68 29.56
N ARG A 224 33.32 39.50 29.25
CA ARG A 224 33.84 38.19 29.63
C ARG A 224 34.36 37.44 28.41
N ASP A 225 35.31 36.56 28.64
CA ASP A 225 35.90 35.67 27.64
C ASP A 225 35.23 34.29 27.77
N VAL A 226 33.92 34.25 27.56
CA VAL A 226 33.07 33.04 27.64
C VAL A 226 32.29 32.90 26.33
N GLY A 227 32.07 31.68 25.85
CA GLY A 227 31.62 31.37 24.51
C GLY A 227 32.81 31.26 23.56
N ASP A 228 33.35 30.05 23.43
CA ASP A 228 34.55 29.74 22.64
C ASP A 228 34.32 29.92 21.14
N PHE A 229 33.13 29.54 20.66
CA PHE A 229 32.74 29.72 19.26
C PHE A 229 31.35 30.31 19.14
N VAL A 230 31.13 31.07 18.07
CA VAL A 230 29.80 31.57 17.68
C VAL A 230 29.50 31.11 16.26
N ILE A 231 28.33 30.51 16.08
CA ILE A 231 27.82 30.12 14.76
C ILE A 231 26.66 31.02 14.40
N THR A 232 26.84 31.86 13.39
CA THR A 232 25.78 32.72 12.85
C THR A 232 25.02 31.98 11.77
N LEU A 233 23.71 31.82 11.97
CA LEU A 233 22.81 31.23 11.01
C LEU A 233 22.48 32.25 9.92
N ALA A 234 22.80 31.97 8.66
CA ALA A 234 22.56 32.93 7.58
C ALA A 234 21.06 33.14 7.29
N ASP A 235 20.25 32.12 7.56
CA ASP A 235 18.82 32.07 7.27
C ASP A 235 18.03 33.04 8.17
N THR A 236 18.36 33.08 9.47
CA THR A 236 17.65 33.86 10.49
C THR A 236 18.46 35.01 11.07
N GLY A 237 19.78 35.02 10.87
CA GLY A 237 20.71 35.96 11.49
C GLY A 237 20.98 35.69 12.98
N GLN A 238 20.44 34.61 13.54
CA GLN A 238 20.63 34.26 14.95
C GLN A 238 21.98 33.59 15.19
N ASN A 239 22.52 33.79 16.39
CA ASN A 239 23.75 33.17 16.84
C ASN A 239 23.49 31.94 17.71
N ILE A 240 24.30 30.90 17.52
CA ILE A 240 24.44 29.77 18.43
C ILE A 240 25.82 29.88 19.07
N VAL A 241 25.88 29.92 20.39
CA VAL A 241 27.16 29.91 21.12
C VAL A 241 27.58 28.48 21.42
N VAL A 242 28.86 28.17 21.23
CA VAL A 242 29.45 26.87 21.56
C VAL A 242 30.50 27.07 22.64
N GLU A 243 30.40 26.26 23.68
CA GLU A 243 31.36 26.21 24.80
C GLU A 243 32.02 24.83 24.82
N ALA A 244 33.34 24.79 24.89
CA ALA A 244 34.15 23.58 24.83
C ALA A 244 34.83 23.33 26.18
N LYS A 245 34.65 22.14 26.78
CA LYS A 245 35.29 21.78 28.05
C LYS A 245 35.90 20.39 28.03
N THR A 246 37.07 20.26 28.63
CA THR A 246 37.76 18.99 28.90
C THR A 246 37.76 18.62 30.39
N GLU A 247 37.15 19.45 31.23
CA GLU A 247 37.02 19.25 32.66
C GLU A 247 35.59 18.83 33.05
N SER A 248 35.45 18.19 34.21
CA SER A 248 34.16 17.75 34.72
C SER A 248 33.35 18.91 35.30
N TYR A 249 32.11 19.08 34.84
CA TYR A 249 31.21 20.14 35.31
C TYR A 249 29.98 19.57 36.03
N SER A 250 29.43 20.31 37.00
CA SER A 250 28.13 19.98 37.58
C SER A 250 26.99 20.49 36.71
N LEU A 251 25.79 19.96 36.91
CA LEU A 251 24.60 20.45 36.18
C LEU A 251 24.35 21.95 36.39
N GLN A 252 24.65 22.47 37.58
CA GLN A 252 24.44 23.90 37.86
C GLN A 252 25.50 24.74 37.15
N ASP A 253 26.75 24.29 37.13
CA ASP A 253 27.85 25.03 36.51
C ASP A 253 27.65 25.11 34.98
N ILE A 254 27.24 24.01 34.33
CA ILE A 254 26.91 24.02 32.88
C ILE A 254 25.83 25.06 32.59
N LYS A 255 24.82 25.13 33.44
CA LYS A 255 23.68 26.03 33.26
C LYS A 255 24.06 27.49 33.40
N ASP A 256 24.82 27.80 34.45
CA ASP A 256 25.28 29.16 34.73
C ASP A 256 26.26 29.64 33.64
N GLU A 257 27.20 28.78 33.23
CA GLU A 257 28.16 29.06 32.15
C GLU A 257 27.45 29.35 30.82
N MET A 258 26.47 28.53 30.44
CA MET A 258 25.76 28.71 29.18
C MET A 258 24.85 29.94 29.19
N GLU A 259 24.24 30.28 30.33
CA GLU A 259 23.48 31.53 30.48
C GLU A 259 24.39 32.76 30.29
N GLU A 260 25.57 32.75 30.90
CA GLU A 260 26.58 33.80 30.72
C GLU A 260 27.08 33.85 29.27
N ALA A 261 27.40 32.70 28.65
CA ALA A 261 27.88 32.60 27.28
C ALA A 261 26.86 33.16 26.27
N MET A 262 25.59 32.76 26.40
CA MET A 262 24.53 33.23 25.52
C MET A 262 24.31 34.73 25.66
N GLN A 263 24.32 35.26 26.88
CA GLN A 263 24.22 36.70 27.12
C GLN A 263 25.43 37.46 26.57
N ASN A 264 26.63 36.90 26.69
CA ASN A 264 27.87 37.52 26.23
C ASN A 264 27.97 37.60 24.70
N ARG A 265 27.30 36.69 23.98
CA ARG A 265 27.39 36.54 22.52
C ARG A 265 26.09 36.85 21.77
N ASP A 266 25.08 37.36 22.46
CA ASP A 266 23.71 37.58 21.93
C ASP A 266 23.20 36.33 21.18
N ALA A 267 23.36 35.16 21.82
CA ALA A 267 23.01 33.88 21.21
C ALA A 267 21.58 33.47 21.56
N ALA A 268 20.86 32.96 20.56
CA ALA A 268 19.52 32.43 20.73
C ALA A 268 19.52 31.03 21.37
N TYR A 269 20.62 30.30 21.23
CA TYR A 269 20.76 28.94 21.73
C TYR A 269 22.22 28.61 22.06
N GLY A 270 22.42 27.72 23.02
CA GLY A 270 23.72 27.29 23.53
C GLY A 270 24.04 25.82 23.22
N LEU A 271 25.29 25.53 22.89
CA LEU A 271 25.83 24.19 22.68
C LEU A 271 27.04 23.96 23.59
N PHE A 272 26.87 23.14 24.62
CA PHE A 272 27.96 22.77 25.53
C PHE A 272 28.57 21.44 25.09
N VAL A 273 29.85 21.46 24.74
CA VAL A 273 30.58 20.32 24.18
C VAL A 273 31.66 19.86 25.15
N THR A 274 31.65 18.58 25.48
CA THR A 274 32.71 17.93 26.25
C THR A 274 33.43 16.90 25.40
N ASP A 275 34.72 16.72 25.66
CA ASP A 275 35.51 15.66 25.04
C ASP A 275 34.97 14.27 25.41
N THR A 276 34.66 14.03 26.69
CA THR A 276 34.27 12.71 27.20
C THR A 276 33.02 12.73 28.05
N LEU A 277 32.28 11.62 28.04
CA LEU A 277 31.08 11.43 28.84
C LEU A 277 31.36 11.50 30.36
N ALA A 278 32.59 11.19 30.78
CA ALA A 278 32.99 11.26 32.19
C ALA A 278 32.95 12.69 32.75
N ASN A 279 33.10 13.70 31.87
CA ASN A 279 33.04 15.11 32.23
C ASN A 279 31.62 15.65 32.44
N LEU A 280 30.61 14.84 32.14
CA LEU A 280 29.21 15.16 32.39
C LEU A 280 28.66 14.50 33.66
N PRO A 281 27.73 15.14 34.36
CA PRO A 281 27.13 14.59 35.57
C PRO A 281 26.32 13.32 35.28
N ARG A 282 26.67 12.20 35.94
CA ARG A 282 26.05 10.87 35.73
C ARG A 282 24.53 10.83 35.96
N THR A 283 24.00 11.82 36.69
CA THR A 283 22.58 11.96 36.97
C THR A 283 22.01 12.98 36.00
N LYS A 284 21.25 12.51 35.00
CA LYS A 284 20.41 13.28 34.07
C LYS A 284 21.04 13.78 32.75
N THR A 285 22.36 13.77 32.57
CA THR A 285 22.99 14.04 31.27
C THR A 285 23.58 12.76 30.68
N GLY A 286 23.22 12.45 29.43
CA GLY A 286 23.89 11.42 28.63
C GLY A 286 24.76 12.07 27.56
N TRP A 287 25.18 11.28 26.56
CA TRP A 287 25.88 11.71 25.35
C TRP A 287 25.28 12.92 24.64
N PHE A 288 23.97 13.08 24.77
CA PHE A 288 23.18 14.18 24.27
C PHE A 288 22.08 14.46 25.31
N HIS A 289 21.91 15.71 25.71
CA HIS A 289 20.83 16.11 26.59
C HIS A 289 20.45 17.58 26.37
N GLU A 290 19.17 17.84 26.12
CA GLU A 290 18.65 19.20 26.01
C GLU A 290 18.15 19.73 27.36
N PHE A 291 18.38 21.02 27.63
CA PHE A 291 17.71 21.83 28.63
C PHE A 291 16.80 22.86 27.94
N PRO A 292 15.52 22.51 27.67
CA PRO A 292 14.62 23.36 26.90
C PRO A 292 14.37 24.73 27.56
N GLU A 293 14.29 24.77 28.89
CA GLU A 293 14.07 26.01 29.66
C GLU A 293 15.23 27.02 29.55
N GLN A 294 16.40 26.55 29.11
CA GLN A 294 17.63 27.34 29.01
C GLN A 294 18.16 27.41 27.58
N ASN A 295 17.40 26.94 26.59
CA ASN A 295 17.80 26.92 25.18
C ASN A 295 19.22 26.38 24.99
N THR A 296 19.56 25.29 25.69
CA THR A 296 20.91 24.75 25.71
C THR A 296 20.88 23.25 25.47
N VAL A 297 21.80 22.75 24.65
CA VAL A 297 22.04 21.32 24.48
C VAL A 297 23.46 20.97 24.89
N VAL A 298 23.59 19.83 25.57
CA VAL A 298 24.87 19.29 26.05
C VAL A 298 25.21 18.05 25.25
N VAL A 299 26.47 17.95 24.82
CA VAL A 299 26.98 16.80 24.05
C VAL A 299 28.36 16.36 24.54
N ALA A 300 28.59 15.05 24.52
CA ALA A 300 29.91 14.45 24.76
C ALA A 300 30.43 13.78 23.47
N MET A 301 31.69 14.01 23.15
CA MET A 301 32.31 13.57 21.90
C MET A 301 32.85 12.13 21.96
N SER A 302 33.12 11.57 23.14
CA SER A 302 33.53 10.17 23.32
C SER A 302 33.02 9.55 24.65
N GLU A 303 33.06 8.22 24.80
CA GLU A 303 32.67 7.58 26.07
C GLU A 303 33.78 7.70 27.13
N THR A 304 35.03 7.62 26.65
CA THR A 304 36.25 7.51 27.44
C THR A 304 37.40 8.17 26.70
N ASP A 305 38.40 8.64 27.44
CA ASP A 305 39.59 9.33 26.92
C ASP A 305 40.40 8.51 25.89
N ASP A 306 40.26 7.18 25.91
CA ASP A 306 40.96 6.24 25.01
C ASP A 306 40.25 6.02 23.66
N GLN A 307 39.08 6.63 23.45
CA GLN A 307 38.30 6.53 22.21
C GLN A 307 38.49 7.76 21.34
N ASP A 308 38.51 7.57 20.02
CA ASP A 308 38.51 8.67 19.06
C ASP A 308 37.23 9.51 19.24
N LEU A 309 37.33 10.84 19.10
CA LEU A 309 36.17 11.73 19.13
C LEU A 309 35.21 11.32 18.01
N GLU A 310 33.92 11.17 18.31
CA GLU A 310 32.86 10.83 17.35
C GLU A 310 32.14 12.13 16.89
N PRO A 311 32.48 12.70 15.71
CA PRO A 311 31.94 13.99 15.25
C PRO A 311 30.44 13.96 14.96
N GLY A 312 29.87 12.75 14.82
CA GLY A 312 28.45 12.53 14.58
C GLY A 312 27.57 13.15 15.68
N TYR A 313 27.99 13.12 16.95
CA TYR A 313 27.20 13.73 18.02
C TYR A 313 27.16 15.25 17.92
N LEU A 314 28.29 15.88 17.57
CA LEU A 314 28.34 17.32 17.37
C LEU A 314 27.44 17.74 16.21
N ARG A 315 27.43 16.97 15.11
CA ARG A 315 26.53 17.20 13.96
C ARG A 315 25.06 17.18 14.38
N ILE A 316 24.67 16.21 15.21
CA ILE A 316 23.30 16.10 15.74
C ILE A 316 23.00 17.32 16.63
N ALA A 317 23.90 17.66 17.54
CA ALA A 317 23.71 18.77 18.48
C ALA A 317 23.65 20.14 17.80
N PHE A 318 24.48 20.37 16.79
CA PHE A 318 24.41 21.56 15.96
C PHE A 318 23.07 21.67 15.22
N ASN A 319 22.64 20.60 14.54
CA ASN A 319 21.37 20.61 13.82
C ASN A 319 20.18 20.81 14.76
N TRP A 320 20.24 20.25 15.97
CA TRP A 320 19.26 20.49 17.02
C TRP A 320 19.20 21.96 17.46
N ALA A 321 20.35 22.53 17.79
CA ALA A 321 20.47 23.94 18.19
C ALA A 321 19.98 24.89 17.08
N ARG A 322 20.33 24.60 15.82
CA ARG A 322 19.82 25.33 14.66
C ARG A 322 18.30 25.25 14.55
N MET A 323 17.74 24.04 14.65
CA MET A 323 16.31 23.84 14.57
C MET A 323 15.55 24.61 15.65
N ARG A 324 16.02 24.57 16.90
CA ARG A 324 15.43 25.34 18.01
C ARG A 324 15.58 26.86 17.84
N SER A 325 16.72 27.32 17.34
CA SER A 325 16.94 28.74 17.03
C SER A 325 15.95 29.23 15.97
N VAL A 326 15.83 28.49 14.86
CA VAL A 326 14.89 28.78 13.77
C VAL A 326 13.44 28.72 14.25
N GLN A 327 13.07 27.75 15.10
CA GLN A 327 11.73 27.68 15.69
C GLN A 327 11.41 28.92 16.53
N ALA A 328 12.34 29.33 17.40
CA ALA A 328 12.19 30.53 18.21
C ALA A 328 12.06 31.79 17.34
N TYR A 329 12.72 31.83 16.17
CA TYR A 329 12.55 32.91 15.19
C TYR A 329 11.19 32.86 14.48
N ALA A 330 10.73 31.68 14.08
CA ALA A 330 9.45 31.49 13.37
C ALA A 330 8.24 31.83 14.24
N GLU A 331 8.32 31.71 15.57
CA GLU A 331 7.27 32.21 16.47
C GLU A 331 7.13 33.76 16.47
N PHE A 332 8.13 34.50 15.96
CA PHE A 332 8.10 35.97 15.82
C PHE A 332 7.64 36.48 14.44
N ASP A 333 7.77 35.69 13.37
CA ASP A 333 7.39 36.08 12.00
C ASP A 333 6.19 35.23 11.55
N SER A 334 4.99 35.75 11.80
CA SER A 334 3.73 35.03 11.67
C SER A 334 3.38 34.69 10.21
N ASP A 335 3.63 33.43 9.80
CA ASP A 335 2.88 32.69 8.75
C ASP A 335 3.26 31.18 8.69
N PHE A 336 3.68 30.58 9.81
CA PHE A 336 4.11 29.17 9.87
C PHE A 336 3.21 28.36 10.82
N ASP A 337 2.66 27.23 10.37
CA ASP A 337 1.79 26.36 11.16
C ASP A 337 2.64 25.47 12.09
N PRO A 338 2.70 25.76 13.41
CA PRO A 338 3.68 25.15 14.32
C PRO A 338 3.26 23.78 14.83
N GLU A 339 2.05 23.30 14.55
CA GLU A 339 1.57 22.00 15.06
C GLU A 339 2.14 20.80 14.31
N GLU A 340 2.24 20.87 12.98
CA GLU A 340 2.76 19.77 12.14
C GLU A 340 4.27 19.55 12.37
N LEU A 341 5.04 20.65 12.46
CA LEU A 341 6.47 20.60 12.76
C LEU A 341 6.76 20.05 14.17
N ARG A 342 5.91 20.37 15.15
CA ARG A 342 6.04 19.85 16.53
C ARG A 342 5.76 18.34 16.59
N SER A 343 4.86 17.82 15.76
CA SER A 343 4.60 16.38 15.66
C SER A 343 5.81 15.63 15.09
N GLU A 344 6.32 16.08 13.94
CA GLU A 344 7.50 15.50 13.30
C GLU A 344 8.74 15.53 14.21
N LEU A 345 8.91 16.61 14.97
CA LEU A 345 9.96 16.72 15.99
C LEU A 345 9.87 15.68 17.10
N SER A 346 8.66 15.43 17.60
CA SER A 346 8.42 14.41 18.63
C SER A 346 8.73 13.02 18.10
N GLU A 347 8.42 12.74 16.84
CA GLU A 347 8.74 11.47 16.19
C GLU A 347 10.26 11.27 16.04
N ILE A 348 10.99 12.32 15.65
CA ILE A 348 12.47 12.29 15.60
C ILE A 348 13.08 12.06 16.99
N GLU A 349 12.55 12.68 18.06
CA GLU A 349 12.99 12.44 19.44
C GLU A 349 12.80 10.97 19.85
N GLU A 350 11.66 10.38 19.49
CA GLU A 350 11.37 8.97 19.74
C GLU A 350 12.33 8.05 18.97
N ASP A 351 12.61 8.35 17.70
CA ASP A 351 13.52 7.57 16.87
C ASP A 351 14.97 7.62 17.39
N ILE A 352 15.45 8.78 17.84
CA ILE A 352 16.77 8.92 18.47
C ILE A 352 16.84 8.10 19.77
N SER A 353 15.76 8.09 20.55
CA SER A 353 15.66 7.30 21.79
C SER A 353 15.67 5.78 21.51
N GLN A 354 14.95 5.34 20.47
CA GLN A 354 14.99 3.95 20.00
C GLN A 354 16.37 3.56 19.51
N PHE A 355 17.02 4.43 18.72
CA PHE A 355 18.39 4.21 18.24
C PHE A 355 19.39 4.04 19.39
N LYS A 356 19.29 4.86 20.44
CA LYS A 356 20.09 4.73 21.67
C LYS A 356 19.89 3.37 22.36
N THR A 357 18.64 2.90 22.39
CA THR A 357 18.29 1.60 22.99
C THR A 357 18.92 0.46 22.20
N ILE A 358 18.81 0.49 20.87
CA ILE A 358 19.41 -0.50 19.97
C ILE A 358 20.93 -0.51 20.11
N ARG A 359 21.58 0.67 20.11
CA ARG A 359 23.04 0.79 20.30
C ARG A 359 23.47 0.19 21.63
N GLY A 360 22.75 0.46 22.72
CA GLY A 360 23.00 -0.14 24.03
C GLY A 360 22.89 -1.67 24.01
N GLN A 361 21.89 -2.22 23.34
CA GLN A 361 21.74 -3.66 23.15
C GLN A 361 22.89 -4.27 22.34
N CYS A 362 23.34 -3.61 21.26
CA CYS A 362 24.50 -4.04 20.48
C CYS A 362 25.79 -4.07 21.32
N THR A 363 26.01 -3.06 22.18
CA THR A 363 27.15 -3.03 23.11
C THR A 363 27.09 -4.17 24.13
N GLU A 364 25.91 -4.49 24.68
CA GLU A 364 25.76 -5.62 25.60
C GLU A 364 25.91 -6.98 24.91
N ILE A 365 25.48 -7.11 23.64
CA ILE A 365 25.76 -8.29 22.81
C ILE A 365 27.27 -8.46 22.60
N ARG A 366 27.99 -7.38 22.31
CA ARG A 366 29.45 -7.40 22.15
C ARG A 366 30.15 -7.85 23.43
N LYS A 367 29.82 -7.27 24.59
CA LYS A 367 30.36 -7.70 25.89
C LYS A 367 30.00 -9.15 26.21
N SER A 368 28.81 -9.61 25.85
CA SER A 368 28.38 -10.99 26.06
C SER A 368 29.18 -11.96 25.20
N ARG A 369 29.48 -11.59 23.95
CA ARG A 369 30.37 -12.35 23.06
C ARG A 369 31.78 -12.45 23.65
N GLU A 370 32.36 -11.34 24.10
CA GLU A 370 33.71 -11.33 24.69
C GLU A 370 33.82 -12.26 25.91
N ARG A 371 32.81 -12.28 26.80
CA ARG A 371 32.76 -13.21 27.95
C ARG A 371 32.67 -14.69 27.53
N ILE A 372 31.94 -14.98 26.45
CA ILE A 372 31.84 -16.34 25.89
C ILE A 372 33.19 -16.79 25.34
N GLU A 373 33.87 -15.92 24.58
CA GLU A 373 35.21 -16.17 24.05
C GLU A 373 36.21 -16.43 25.19
N GLU A 374 36.21 -15.60 26.25
CA GLU A 374 37.06 -15.82 27.43
C GLU A 374 36.74 -17.15 28.14
N THR A 375 35.46 -17.52 28.23
CA THR A 375 35.06 -18.81 28.82
C THR A 375 35.53 -20.00 27.98
N LEU A 376 35.45 -19.89 26.65
CA LEU A 376 35.94 -20.92 25.73
C LEU A 376 37.45 -21.10 25.82
N ASP A 377 38.20 -20.01 25.87
CA ASP A 377 39.67 -20.04 26.06
C ASP A 377 40.06 -20.71 27.39
N ASN A 378 39.35 -20.39 28.46
CA ASN A 378 39.57 -21.02 29.78
C ASN A 378 39.29 -22.53 29.76
N ILE A 379 38.22 -22.96 29.08
CA ILE A 379 37.91 -24.39 28.91
C ILE A 379 38.99 -25.07 28.08
N GLU A 380 39.43 -24.46 26.97
CA GLU A 380 40.49 -25.00 26.11
C GLU A 380 41.79 -25.19 26.89
N GLN A 381 42.21 -24.18 27.66
CA GLN A 381 43.41 -24.28 28.51
C GLN A 381 43.27 -25.38 29.57
N SER A 382 42.10 -25.51 30.20
CA SER A 382 41.83 -26.58 31.17
C SER A 382 41.97 -27.97 30.54
N ILE A 383 41.44 -28.17 29.33
CA ILE A 383 41.56 -29.43 28.59
C ILE A 383 43.03 -29.72 28.24
N LYS A 384 43.76 -28.73 27.71
CA LYS A 384 45.19 -28.87 27.38
C LYS A 384 46.02 -29.26 28.61
N ASN A 385 45.78 -28.63 29.75
CA ASN A 385 46.48 -28.94 31.00
C ASN A 385 46.21 -30.37 31.47
N ARG A 386 44.95 -30.81 31.41
CA ARG A 386 44.58 -32.19 31.79
C ARG A 386 45.18 -33.23 30.84
N LEU A 387 45.21 -32.95 29.54
CA LEU A 387 45.86 -33.84 28.55
C LEU A 387 47.36 -33.94 28.80
N ALA A 388 48.04 -32.81 29.06
CA ALA A 388 49.46 -32.81 29.39
C ALA A 388 49.77 -33.58 30.68
N GLU A 389 48.90 -33.51 31.69
CA GLU A 389 49.04 -34.29 32.92
C GLU A 389 48.88 -35.79 32.67
N ILE A 390 47.93 -36.19 31.83
CA ILE A 390 47.72 -37.59 31.41
C ILE A 390 48.95 -38.10 30.62
N GLU A 391 49.47 -37.33 29.67
CA GLU A 391 50.67 -37.69 28.91
C GLU A 391 51.89 -37.85 29.84
N ALA A 392 52.05 -36.96 30.82
CA ALA A 392 53.12 -37.05 31.80
C ALA A 392 53.01 -38.31 32.69
N GLN A 393 51.78 -38.75 33.01
CA GLN A 393 51.55 -40.00 33.74
C GLN A 393 51.83 -41.24 32.89
N LEU A 394 51.40 -41.23 31.62
CA LEU A 394 51.67 -42.32 30.67
C LEU A 394 53.18 -42.48 30.43
N THR A 395 53.91 -41.39 30.24
CA THR A 395 55.37 -41.40 30.04
C THR A 395 56.13 -41.90 31.28
N LYS A 396 55.58 -41.68 32.49
CA LYS A 396 56.13 -42.24 33.73
C LYS A 396 55.86 -43.75 33.88
N ALA A 397 54.74 -44.23 33.34
CA ALA A 397 54.39 -45.65 33.36
C ALA A 397 55.20 -46.48 32.37
N ASP A 398 55.60 -45.90 31.22
CA ASP A 398 56.44 -46.57 30.22
C ASP A 398 57.94 -46.63 30.59
N ASN A 399 58.37 -45.85 31.59
CA ASN A 399 59.76 -45.82 32.08
C ASN A 399 59.98 -46.63 33.39
N GLN A 400 58.97 -47.41 33.81
CA GLN A 400 59.07 -48.43 34.88
C GLN A 400 59.00 -49.82 34.26
#